data_AF-C0CRP6-F1
#
_entry.id   AF-C0CRP6-F1
#
_cell.length_a   1.000
_cell.length_b   1.000
_cell.length_c   1.000
_cell.angle_alpha   90.00
_cell.angle_beta   90.00
_cell.angle_gamma   90.00
#
_symmetry.space_group_name_H-M   'P 1'
#
loop_
_entity.id
_entity.type
_entity.pdbx_description
1 polymer ?
#
loop_
_entity_poly.entity_id
_entity_poly.type
_entity_poly.pdbx_seq_one_letter_code
_entity_poly.pdbx_strand_id
1 'polypeptide(L)'
;MDVERSIYNVQFCHAEIEEVYLELFDEALERYNAKQKRNDRKIDNYYEKIRRGKQDKLFHKAVFQIGNRDDMNAKSEEGGLAKEILIEYMKNFQKRNPYLHAFSAHLHMDEETPHVHVDFVPAVCNSKRGLDTRVSLEGALGEQGFKSGTRGATEWNQWIESEKRELAQIMGRYGIEWKQLGTHNKHLSVLDFDDYIYVLKSFVDYMIEQYEGNREQKTINVGQNIRHKRLGEGVITKTTGEELFDLVTVKFADCEKTVLRNIIDKGGYEENLTNVKRKLSSNRNQEIINLIYEKLQ
;
A
#
# COMPACT_ATOMS: atom_id res chain seq x y z
N MET A 1 16.40 1.39 5.42
CA MET A 1 16.58 0.70 6.71
C MET A 1 17.87 1.19 7.33
N ASP A 2 17.81 1.65 8.58
CA ASP A 2 18.91 2.20 9.38
C ASP A 2 19.36 1.15 10.40
N VAL A 3 20.45 0.44 10.08
CA VAL A 3 20.92 -0.76 10.81
C VAL A 3 21.17 -0.49 12.30
N GLU A 4 21.67 0.71 12.64
CA GLU A 4 21.94 1.07 14.03
C GLU A 4 20.65 1.22 14.85
N ARG A 5 19.52 1.45 14.19
CA ARG A 5 18.21 1.64 14.84
C ARG A 5 17.38 0.37 14.91
N SER A 6 17.81 -0.73 14.28
CA SER A 6 17.11 -2.02 14.38
C SER A 6 17.03 -2.54 15.81
N ILE A 7 17.91 -2.07 16.70
CA ILE A 7 17.85 -2.33 18.15
C ILE A 7 16.57 -1.81 18.82
N TYR A 8 15.87 -0.86 18.19
CA TYR A 8 14.63 -0.29 18.70
C TYR A 8 13.38 -0.97 18.16
N ASN A 9 13.52 -1.94 17.25
CA ASN A 9 12.43 -2.76 16.75
C ASN A 9 11.88 -3.64 17.87
N VAL A 10 10.63 -4.08 17.72
CA VAL A 10 9.96 -4.95 18.70
C VAL A 10 9.38 -6.15 17.97
N GLN A 11 9.73 -7.36 18.42
CA GLN A 11 9.06 -8.59 17.99
C GLN A 11 7.99 -8.94 19.03
N PHE A 12 6.73 -9.02 18.59
CA PHE A 12 5.61 -9.37 19.48
C PHE A 12 5.38 -10.88 19.53
N CYS A 13 5.48 -11.55 18.38
CA CYS A 13 5.42 -13.00 18.25
C CYS A 13 6.20 -13.43 17.02
N HIS A 14 6.65 -14.68 17.03
CA HIS A 14 7.23 -15.37 15.90
C HIS A 14 7.07 -16.89 16.08
N ALA A 15 6.58 -17.56 15.06
CA ALA A 15 6.53 -19.01 14.94
C ALA A 15 6.78 -19.39 13.48
N GLU A 16 7.31 -20.59 13.25
CA GLU A 16 7.46 -21.09 11.88
C GLU A 16 6.07 -21.41 11.31
N ILE A 17 5.80 -20.95 10.08
CA ILE A 17 4.46 -21.08 9.48
C ILE A 17 4.03 -22.55 9.35
N GLU A 18 4.97 -23.47 9.16
CA GLU A 18 4.67 -24.90 9.11
C GLU A 18 4.15 -25.41 10.46
N GLU A 19 4.76 -24.99 11.58
CA GLU A 19 4.32 -25.34 12.94
C GLU A 19 2.92 -24.81 13.23
N VAL A 20 2.63 -23.58 12.79
CA VAL A 20 1.29 -22.96 12.89
C VAL A 20 0.25 -23.81 12.14
N TYR A 21 0.61 -24.36 10.99
CA TYR A 21 -0.30 -25.23 10.24
C TYR A 21 -0.57 -26.56 10.93
N LEU A 22 0.45 -27.14 11.58
CA LEU A 22 0.28 -28.34 12.40
C LEU A 22 -0.68 -28.04 13.56
N GLU A 23 -0.44 -26.96 14.31
CA GLU A 23 -1.27 -26.54 15.44
C GLU A 23 -2.73 -26.29 15.04
N LEU A 24 -2.96 -25.55 13.97
CA LEU A 24 -4.30 -25.11 13.59
C LEU A 24 -5.13 -26.18 12.85
N PHE A 25 -4.48 -27.09 12.11
CA PHE A 25 -5.18 -27.90 11.11
C PHE A 25 -4.95 -29.40 11.17
N ASP A 26 -3.95 -29.92 11.88
CA ASP A 26 -3.65 -31.36 11.82
C ASP A 26 -4.79 -32.22 12.37
N GLU A 27 -5.39 -31.84 13.49
CA GLU A 27 -6.54 -32.58 14.02
C GLU A 27 -7.72 -32.59 13.02
N ALA A 28 -7.93 -31.48 12.30
CA ALA A 28 -8.95 -31.38 11.27
C ALA A 28 -8.61 -32.21 10.03
N LEU A 29 -7.33 -32.28 9.67
CA LEU A 29 -6.80 -33.09 8.59
C LEU A 29 -7.00 -34.58 8.88
N GLU A 30 -6.68 -35.04 10.10
CA GLU A 30 -6.93 -36.40 10.55
C GLU A 30 -8.41 -36.78 10.45
N ARG A 31 -9.29 -35.94 11.00
CA ARG A 31 -10.75 -36.14 10.93
C ARG A 31 -11.25 -36.18 9.48
N TYR A 32 -10.69 -35.34 8.61
CA TYR A 32 -11.04 -35.32 7.18
C TYR A 32 -10.60 -36.61 6.48
N ASN A 33 -9.34 -37.03 6.67
CA ASN A 33 -8.75 -38.20 6.03
C ASN A 33 -9.38 -39.51 6.49
N ALA A 34 -9.77 -39.62 7.77
CA ALA A 34 -10.46 -40.78 8.32
C ALA A 34 -11.81 -41.06 7.62
N LYS A 35 -12.47 -40.01 7.10
CA LYS A 35 -13.75 -40.12 6.37
C LYS A 35 -13.58 -40.47 4.89
N GLN A 36 -12.36 -40.42 4.34
CA GLN A 36 -12.13 -40.65 2.90
C GLN A 36 -12.03 -42.15 2.57
N LYS A 37 -12.93 -42.62 1.70
CA LYS A 37 -12.88 -44.00 1.16
C LYS A 37 -11.88 -44.18 0.02
N ARG A 38 -11.56 -43.10 -0.70
CA ARG A 38 -10.64 -43.11 -1.84
C ARG A 38 -9.32 -42.47 -1.45
N ASN A 39 -8.21 -43.15 -1.74
CA ASN A 39 -6.88 -42.66 -1.37
C ASN A 39 -6.50 -41.36 -2.08
N ASP A 40 -6.94 -41.13 -3.32
CA ASP A 40 -6.65 -39.90 -4.08
C ASP A 40 -7.35 -38.65 -3.53
N ARG A 41 -8.29 -38.80 -2.58
CA ARG A 41 -8.97 -37.69 -1.89
C ARG A 41 -8.34 -37.34 -0.54
N LYS A 42 -7.46 -38.20 -0.02
CA LYS A 42 -6.71 -37.92 1.20
C LYS A 42 -5.69 -36.82 0.92
N ILE A 43 -5.38 -36.06 1.96
CA ILE A 43 -4.42 -34.96 1.91
C ILE A 43 -3.27 -35.35 2.82
N ASP A 44 -2.08 -35.50 2.25
CA ASP A 44 -0.91 -35.94 3.03
C ASP A 44 -0.35 -34.81 3.90
N ASN A 45 -0.28 -33.59 3.34
CA ASN A 45 0.20 -32.41 4.04
C ASN A 45 -0.67 -31.20 3.63
N TYR A 46 -1.37 -30.62 4.62
CA TYR A 46 -2.31 -29.53 4.36
C TYR A 46 -1.61 -28.21 4.01
N TYR A 47 -0.48 -27.91 4.65
CA TYR A 47 0.36 -26.75 4.30
C TYR A 47 0.79 -26.80 2.82
N GLU A 48 1.36 -27.91 2.37
CA GLU A 48 1.75 -28.10 0.96
C GLU A 48 0.57 -28.01 0.00
N LYS A 49 -0.61 -28.49 0.42
CA LYS A 49 -1.84 -28.34 -0.36
C LYS A 49 -2.22 -26.88 -0.55
N ILE A 50 -2.16 -26.06 0.50
CA ILE A 50 -2.46 -24.62 0.39
C ILE A 50 -1.37 -23.91 -0.42
N ARG A 51 -0.08 -24.18 -0.16
CA ARG A 51 1.05 -23.59 -0.89
C ARG A 51 0.99 -23.80 -2.40
N ARG A 52 0.56 -24.98 -2.85
CA ARG A 52 0.41 -25.32 -4.28
C ARG A 52 -0.95 -24.89 -4.85
N GLY A 53 -1.91 -24.58 -3.99
CA GLY A 53 -3.24 -24.12 -4.37
C GLY A 53 -3.22 -22.70 -4.93
N LYS A 54 -4.30 -22.33 -5.62
CA LYS A 54 -4.53 -20.96 -6.11
C LYS A 54 -5.71 -20.25 -5.45
N GLN A 55 -6.47 -20.98 -4.63
CA GLN A 55 -7.71 -20.49 -4.05
C GLN A 55 -7.46 -19.63 -2.81
N ASP A 56 -6.63 -20.12 -1.89
CA ASP A 56 -6.32 -19.48 -0.62
C ASP A 56 -4.81 -19.20 -0.54
N LYS A 57 -4.42 -18.16 0.22
CA LYS A 57 -3.00 -17.86 0.50
C LYS A 57 -2.56 -18.57 1.77
N LEU A 58 -1.26 -18.88 1.87
CA LEU A 58 -0.69 -19.48 3.09
C LEU A 58 -0.92 -18.59 4.32
N PHE A 59 -0.74 -17.28 4.13
CA PHE A 59 -0.97 -16.26 5.14
C PHE A 59 -1.32 -14.93 4.46
N HIS A 60 -1.74 -13.98 5.29
CA HIS A 60 -2.01 -12.61 4.91
C HIS A 60 -1.19 -11.66 5.77
N LYS A 61 -0.85 -10.51 5.21
CA LYS A 61 -0.06 -9.46 5.85
C LYS A 61 -0.90 -8.21 6.01
N ALA A 62 -0.89 -7.63 7.20
CA ALA A 62 -1.41 -6.29 7.48
C ALA A 62 -0.29 -5.39 8.02
N VAL A 63 -0.33 -4.10 7.65
CA VAL A 63 0.62 -3.10 8.10
C VAL A 63 -0.14 -1.97 8.77
N PHE A 64 0.24 -1.63 10.00
CA PHE A 64 -0.35 -0.56 10.77
C PHE A 64 0.70 0.52 11.04
N GLN A 65 0.41 1.75 10.64
CA GLN A 65 1.29 2.91 10.78
C GLN A 65 0.48 4.09 11.29
N ILE A 66 1.10 4.94 12.11
CA ILE A 66 0.54 6.21 12.56
C ILE A 66 1.32 7.33 11.84
N GLY A 67 0.59 8.26 11.23
CA GLY A 67 1.20 9.39 10.51
C GLY A 67 2.08 8.97 9.34
N ASN A 68 3.06 9.80 9.05
CA ASN A 68 4.02 9.70 7.97
C ASN A 68 5.38 10.26 8.44
N ARG A 69 6.33 10.40 7.51
CA ARG A 69 7.68 10.86 7.81
C ARG A 69 7.72 12.27 8.42
N ASP A 70 6.78 13.14 8.07
CA ASP A 70 6.82 14.56 8.45
C ASP A 70 6.25 14.80 9.86
N ASP A 71 5.28 13.99 10.32
CA ASP A 71 4.60 14.16 11.61
C ASP A 71 4.95 13.07 12.64
N MET A 72 5.44 11.91 12.20
CA MET A 72 5.74 10.74 13.04
C MET A 72 7.07 10.11 12.64
N ASN A 73 8.09 10.92 12.29
CA ASN A 73 9.40 10.38 11.92
C ASN A 73 9.94 9.49 13.04
N ALA A 74 10.48 8.32 12.72
CA ALA A 74 10.95 7.40 13.75
C ALA A 74 12.09 7.97 14.63
N LYS A 75 12.80 9.00 14.17
CA LYS A 75 13.85 9.72 14.92
C LYS A 75 13.34 10.88 15.76
N SER A 76 12.05 11.24 15.68
CA SER A 76 11.45 12.32 16.45
C SER A 76 10.79 11.82 17.74
N GLU A 77 10.41 12.76 18.61
CA GLU A 77 9.65 12.47 19.83
C GLU A 77 8.26 11.88 19.49
N GLU A 78 7.60 12.40 18.45
CA GLU A 78 6.34 11.90 17.93
C GLU A 78 6.46 10.48 17.38
N GLY A 79 7.58 10.14 16.74
CA GLY A 79 7.88 8.74 16.37
C GLY A 79 8.01 7.82 17.60
N GLY A 80 8.59 8.32 18.68
CA GLY A 80 8.61 7.63 19.97
C GLY A 80 7.20 7.40 20.52
N LEU A 81 6.34 8.40 20.44
CA LEU A 81 4.93 8.29 20.83
C LEU A 81 4.15 7.28 19.96
N ALA A 82 4.36 7.31 18.64
CA ALA A 82 3.76 6.34 17.72
C ALA A 82 4.17 4.91 18.06
N LYS A 83 5.43 4.69 18.45
CA LYS A 83 5.90 3.38 18.93
C LYS A 83 5.11 2.89 20.14
N GLU A 84 4.93 3.74 21.15
CA GLU A 84 4.20 3.38 22.38
C GLU A 84 2.75 3.00 22.07
N ILE A 85 2.08 3.79 21.23
CA ILE A 85 0.69 3.53 20.81
C ILE A 85 0.59 2.21 20.04
N LEU A 86 1.51 1.94 19.11
CA LEU A 86 1.54 0.70 18.34
C LEU A 86 1.82 -0.53 19.23
N ILE A 87 2.67 -0.39 20.24
CA ILE A 87 2.87 -1.44 21.26
C ILE A 87 1.58 -1.70 22.04
N GLU A 88 0.88 -0.65 22.49
CA GLU A 88 -0.39 -0.80 23.20
C GLU A 88 -1.46 -1.44 22.31
N TYR A 89 -1.55 -1.03 21.06
CA TYR A 89 -2.45 -1.60 20.05
C TYR A 89 -2.25 -3.12 19.90
N MET A 90 -0.99 -3.56 19.86
CA MET A 90 -0.65 -4.97 19.68
C MET A 90 -0.96 -5.85 20.89
N LYS A 91 -0.98 -5.31 22.12
CA LYS A 91 -1.26 -6.09 23.36
C LYS A 91 -2.56 -6.90 23.30
N ASN A 92 -3.58 -6.40 22.60
CA ASN A 92 -4.88 -7.05 22.49
C ASN A 92 -5.20 -7.51 21.05
N PHE A 93 -4.25 -7.46 20.11
CA PHE A 93 -4.51 -7.75 18.70
C PHE A 93 -5.07 -9.16 18.48
N GLN A 94 -4.41 -10.19 19.03
CA GLN A 94 -4.86 -11.58 18.87
C GLN A 94 -6.22 -11.82 19.54
N LYS A 95 -6.52 -11.13 20.64
CA LYS A 95 -7.81 -11.24 21.35
C LYS A 95 -8.96 -10.63 20.54
N ARG A 96 -8.71 -9.51 19.84
CA ARG A 96 -9.70 -8.89 18.93
C ARG A 96 -9.90 -9.70 17.66
N ASN A 97 -8.88 -10.46 17.26
CA ASN A 97 -8.85 -11.21 16.00
C ASN A 97 -8.70 -12.72 16.21
N PRO A 98 -9.66 -13.39 16.88
CA PRO A 98 -9.51 -14.79 17.29
C PRO A 98 -9.43 -15.79 16.12
N TYR A 99 -9.89 -15.41 14.93
CA TYR A 99 -9.84 -16.27 13.73
C TYR A 99 -8.68 -15.92 12.78
N LEU A 100 -7.88 -14.90 13.12
CA LEU A 100 -6.67 -14.51 12.41
C LEU A 100 -5.48 -14.79 13.32
N HIS A 101 -4.89 -15.98 13.20
CA HIS A 101 -3.78 -16.39 14.04
C HIS A 101 -2.50 -15.65 13.63
N ALA A 102 -2.09 -14.65 14.40
CA ALA A 102 -0.87 -13.88 14.14
C ALA A 102 0.36 -14.68 14.57
N PHE A 103 1.17 -15.09 13.61
CA PHE A 103 2.34 -15.92 13.86
C PHE A 103 3.66 -15.14 13.74
N SER A 104 3.67 -13.98 13.09
CA SER A 104 4.85 -13.13 12.96
C SER A 104 4.42 -11.67 13.02
N ALA A 105 4.86 -10.94 14.05
CA ALA A 105 4.48 -9.55 14.22
C ALA A 105 5.67 -8.70 14.70
N HIS A 106 5.97 -7.65 13.95
CA HIS A 106 7.20 -6.86 14.11
C HIS A 106 6.92 -5.37 13.98
N LEU A 107 7.26 -4.60 15.02
CA LEU A 107 7.34 -3.15 14.97
C LEU A 107 8.71 -2.72 14.46
N HIS A 108 8.73 -1.93 13.39
CA HIS A 108 9.93 -1.34 12.82
C HIS A 108 10.08 0.10 13.26
N MET A 109 11.22 0.39 13.90
CA MET A 109 11.70 1.73 14.20
C MET A 109 12.87 2.13 13.30
N ASP A 110 13.46 1.21 12.55
CA ASP A 110 14.63 1.40 11.70
C ASP A 110 14.32 1.92 10.29
N GLU A 111 13.08 2.31 10.04
CA GLU A 111 12.64 2.97 8.81
C GLU A 111 12.23 4.43 9.08
N GLU A 112 11.67 5.11 8.08
CA GLU A 112 11.32 6.53 8.18
C GLU A 112 10.17 6.79 9.17
N THR A 113 9.19 5.89 9.23
CA THR A 113 7.99 6.03 10.09
C THR A 113 7.75 4.73 10.84
N PRO A 114 7.47 4.76 12.16
CA PRO A 114 7.13 3.59 12.95
C PRO A 114 5.91 2.85 12.39
N HIS A 115 6.05 1.55 12.15
CA HIS A 115 4.94 0.72 11.68
C HIS A 115 5.08 -0.72 12.14
N VAL A 116 3.96 -1.43 12.22
CA VAL A 116 3.90 -2.84 12.59
C VAL A 116 3.48 -3.66 11.39
N HIS A 117 4.26 -4.68 11.04
CA HIS A 117 3.83 -5.76 10.17
C HIS A 117 3.22 -6.87 11.02
N VAL A 118 2.07 -7.38 10.60
CA VAL A 118 1.42 -8.54 11.21
C VAL A 118 1.10 -9.54 10.10
N ASP A 119 1.78 -10.68 10.13
CA ASP A 119 1.50 -11.83 9.29
C ASP A 119 0.64 -12.84 10.07
N PHE A 120 -0.46 -13.27 9.45
CA PHE A 120 -1.44 -14.14 10.10
C PHE A 120 -2.03 -15.19 9.17
N VAL A 121 -2.40 -16.33 9.76
CA VAL A 121 -3.11 -17.41 9.07
C VAL A 121 -4.60 -17.33 9.46
N PRO A 122 -5.51 -17.11 8.49
CA PRO A 122 -6.94 -17.11 8.78
C PRO A 122 -7.48 -18.54 8.88
N ALA A 123 -8.15 -18.87 9.97
CA ALA A 123 -8.76 -20.17 10.19
C ALA A 123 -10.27 -20.03 10.39
N VAL A 124 -11.05 -20.86 9.69
CA VAL A 124 -12.49 -20.99 9.93
C VAL A 124 -12.81 -22.40 10.41
N CYS A 125 -13.62 -22.50 11.45
CA CYS A 125 -14.08 -23.76 12.03
C CYS A 125 -15.46 -24.15 11.48
N ASN A 126 -15.88 -25.40 11.72
CA ASN A 126 -17.20 -25.91 11.33
C ASN A 126 -17.53 -25.79 9.83
N SER A 127 -16.52 -25.82 8.97
CA SER A 127 -16.72 -25.74 7.53
C SER A 127 -17.43 -26.98 6.98
N LYS A 128 -18.39 -26.75 6.07
CA LYS A 128 -19.10 -27.82 5.35
C LYS A 128 -18.40 -28.27 4.08
N ARG A 129 -17.26 -27.65 3.73
CA ARG A 129 -16.48 -27.92 2.51
C ARG A 129 -15.05 -28.28 2.89
N GLY A 130 -14.56 -29.44 2.45
CA GLY A 130 -13.20 -29.88 2.74
C GLY A 130 -12.99 -30.25 4.22
N LEU A 131 -11.89 -29.79 4.81
CA LEU A 131 -11.63 -29.91 6.25
C LEU A 131 -12.66 -29.08 7.04
N ASP A 132 -13.02 -29.56 8.23
CA ASP A 132 -13.94 -28.84 9.12
C ASP A 132 -13.31 -27.58 9.73
N THR A 133 -12.00 -27.61 9.98
CA THR A 133 -11.17 -26.42 10.25
C THR A 133 -10.24 -26.22 9.07
N ARG A 134 -10.31 -25.06 8.42
CA ARG A 134 -9.58 -24.82 7.16
C ARG A 134 -9.14 -23.38 7.01
N VAL A 135 -8.19 -23.15 6.12
CA VAL A 135 -7.82 -21.80 5.68
C VAL A 135 -8.99 -21.17 4.91
N SER A 136 -9.39 -19.96 5.32
CA SER A 136 -10.35 -19.13 4.60
C SER A 136 -10.36 -17.72 5.19
N LEU A 137 -9.85 -16.72 4.47
CA LEU A 137 -9.93 -15.33 4.93
C LEU A 137 -11.39 -14.86 5.05
N GLU A 138 -12.20 -15.09 4.01
CA GLU A 138 -13.62 -14.75 4.01
C GLU A 138 -14.36 -15.41 5.18
N GLY A 139 -14.14 -16.71 5.39
CA GLY A 139 -14.75 -17.44 6.49
C GLY A 139 -14.33 -16.93 7.87
N ALA A 140 -13.04 -16.70 8.07
CA ALA A 140 -12.49 -16.19 9.33
C ALA A 140 -13.04 -14.79 9.67
N LEU A 141 -13.10 -13.88 8.69
CA LEU A 141 -13.68 -12.55 8.87
C LEU A 141 -15.20 -12.61 9.07
N GLY A 142 -15.88 -13.55 8.40
CA GLY A 142 -17.30 -13.82 8.59
C GLY A 142 -17.66 -14.24 10.01
N GLU A 143 -16.85 -15.10 10.63
CA GLU A 143 -16.99 -15.51 12.03
C GLU A 143 -16.80 -14.33 13.01
N GLN A 144 -16.00 -13.32 12.63
CA GLN A 144 -15.86 -12.06 13.36
C GLN A 144 -16.98 -11.05 13.09
N GLY A 145 -17.98 -11.41 12.27
CA GLY A 145 -19.14 -10.57 11.97
C GLY A 145 -18.97 -9.64 10.76
N PHE A 146 -17.83 -9.69 10.06
CA PHE A 146 -17.62 -8.94 8.82
C PHE A 146 -18.26 -9.70 7.65
N LYS A 147 -19.27 -9.11 7.01
CA LYS A 147 -20.04 -9.79 5.96
C LYS A 147 -19.80 -9.13 4.62
N SER A 148 -19.62 -9.93 3.56
CA SER A 148 -19.54 -9.43 2.19
C SER A 148 -20.72 -8.52 1.87
N GLY A 149 -20.40 -7.30 1.45
CA GLY A 149 -21.37 -6.33 0.95
C GLY A 149 -21.23 -6.13 -0.55
N THR A 150 -21.18 -4.87 -0.97
CA THR A 150 -20.93 -4.48 -2.36
C THR A 150 -19.45 -4.66 -2.72
N ARG A 151 -19.10 -4.49 -4.01
CA ARG A 151 -17.72 -4.65 -4.53
C ARG A 151 -16.67 -3.77 -3.82
N GLY A 152 -17.08 -2.68 -3.14
CA GLY A 152 -16.20 -1.82 -2.33
C GLY A 152 -16.22 -2.09 -0.81
N ALA A 153 -17.16 -2.90 -0.33
CA ALA A 153 -17.37 -3.22 1.08
C ALA A 153 -17.05 -4.70 1.36
N THR A 154 -15.84 -5.13 0.99
CA THR A 154 -15.35 -6.46 1.32
C THR A 154 -15.19 -6.63 2.83
N GLU A 155 -15.22 -7.86 3.30
CA GLU A 155 -14.94 -8.24 4.68
C GLU A 155 -13.59 -7.69 5.13
N TRP A 156 -12.59 -7.76 4.24
CA TRP A 156 -11.27 -7.20 4.47
C TRP A 156 -11.30 -5.70 4.75
N ASN A 157 -12.03 -4.93 3.93
CA ASN A 157 -12.13 -3.48 4.13
C ASN A 157 -12.83 -3.15 5.44
N GLN A 158 -13.91 -3.87 5.78
CA GLN A 158 -14.62 -3.67 7.04
C GLN A 158 -13.73 -3.99 8.24
N TRP A 159 -12.95 -5.07 8.16
CA TRP A 159 -11.98 -5.45 9.17
C TRP A 159 -10.87 -4.41 9.34
N ILE A 160 -10.23 -3.96 8.25
CA ILE A 160 -9.21 -2.91 8.29
C ILE A 160 -9.77 -1.62 8.91
N GLU A 161 -10.98 -1.21 8.52
CA GLU A 161 -11.62 -0.03 9.12
C GLU A 161 -11.93 -0.23 10.61
N SER A 162 -12.27 -1.45 11.05
CA SER A 162 -12.45 -1.74 12.47
C SER A 162 -11.13 -1.63 13.25
N GLU A 163 -10.02 -2.16 12.73
CA GLU A 163 -8.71 -2.04 13.39
C GLU A 163 -8.19 -0.59 13.37
N LYS A 164 -8.49 0.20 12.33
CA LYS A 164 -8.22 1.65 12.33
C LYS A 164 -8.97 2.38 13.44
N ARG A 165 -10.24 2.01 13.68
CA ARG A 165 -11.04 2.59 14.78
C ARG A 165 -10.47 2.21 16.14
N GLU A 166 -10.05 0.97 16.32
CA GLU A 166 -9.37 0.53 17.54
C GLU A 166 -8.09 1.34 17.76
N LEU A 167 -7.23 1.44 16.73
CA LEU A 167 -6.01 2.25 16.81
C LEU A 167 -6.31 3.72 17.12
N ALA A 168 -7.34 4.30 16.49
CA ALA A 168 -7.77 5.68 16.74
C ALA A 168 -8.25 5.90 18.18
N GLN A 169 -8.93 4.94 18.80
CA GLN A 169 -9.32 5.03 20.22
C GLN A 169 -8.10 5.03 21.15
N ILE A 170 -7.05 4.27 20.79
CA ILE A 170 -5.79 4.28 21.54
C ILE A 170 -5.08 5.61 21.35
N MET A 171 -4.92 6.05 20.10
CA MET A 171 -4.34 7.36 19.75
C MET A 171 -5.02 8.52 20.50
N GLY A 172 -6.34 8.49 20.64
CA GLY A 172 -7.10 9.52 21.36
C GLY A 172 -6.71 9.66 22.84
N ARG A 173 -6.27 8.57 23.51
CA ARG A 173 -5.75 8.63 24.89
C ARG A 173 -4.43 9.38 25.01
N TYR A 174 -3.71 9.48 23.90
CA TYR A 174 -2.46 10.22 23.76
C TYR A 174 -2.67 11.60 23.10
N GLY A 175 -3.93 12.03 22.91
CA GLY A 175 -4.25 13.32 22.31
C GLY A 175 -4.03 13.40 20.80
N ILE A 176 -3.92 12.25 20.11
CA ILE A 176 -3.75 12.20 18.65
C ILE A 176 -5.08 11.85 17.98
N GLU A 177 -5.48 12.66 16.99
CA GLU A 177 -6.71 12.45 16.24
C GLU A 177 -6.48 11.73 14.91
N TRP A 178 -7.38 10.81 14.56
CA TRP A 178 -7.36 10.16 13.26
C TRP A 178 -7.96 11.05 12.18
N LYS A 179 -7.10 11.60 11.32
CA LYS A 179 -7.51 12.37 10.14
C LYS A 179 -8.05 11.45 9.04
N GLN A 180 -9.37 11.48 8.82
CA GLN A 180 -10.05 10.70 7.78
C GLN A 180 -9.93 11.39 6.42
N LEU A 181 -9.03 10.90 5.55
CA LEU A 181 -8.75 11.50 4.24
C LEU A 181 -9.75 11.10 3.14
N GLY A 182 -10.63 10.12 3.39
CA GLY A 182 -11.65 9.69 2.41
C GLY A 182 -11.08 9.06 1.14
N THR A 183 -9.84 8.56 1.16
CA THR A 183 -9.13 8.11 -0.05
C THR A 183 -9.09 6.60 -0.19
N HIS A 184 -9.44 6.12 -1.38
CA HIS A 184 -9.34 4.71 -1.77
C HIS A 184 -8.28 4.54 -2.86
N ASN A 185 -7.03 4.78 -2.48
CA ASN A 185 -5.90 4.67 -3.41
C ASN A 185 -5.54 3.19 -3.65
N LYS A 186 -5.15 2.88 -4.88
CA LYS A 186 -4.63 1.55 -5.24
C LYS A 186 -3.37 1.26 -4.39
N HIS A 187 -3.32 0.09 -3.76
CA HIS A 187 -2.11 -0.35 -3.06
C HIS A 187 -0.98 -0.55 -4.08
N LEU A 188 0.12 0.18 -3.91
CA LEU A 188 1.36 0.03 -4.66
C LEU A 188 2.38 -0.64 -3.74
N SER A 189 3.15 -1.61 -4.25
CA SER A 189 4.29 -2.10 -3.49
C SER A 189 5.37 -1.02 -3.42
N VAL A 190 6.28 -1.12 -2.43
CA VAL A 190 7.38 -0.15 -2.28
C VAL A 190 8.25 -0.11 -3.54
N LEU A 191 8.54 -1.28 -4.13
CA LEU A 191 9.28 -1.39 -5.39
C LEU A 191 8.51 -0.77 -6.55
N ASP A 192 7.21 -1.05 -6.67
CA ASP A 192 6.38 -0.43 -7.72
C ASP A 192 6.35 1.09 -7.59
N PHE A 193 6.36 1.62 -6.35
CA PHE A 193 6.39 3.05 -6.10
C PHE A 193 7.74 3.67 -6.51
N ASP A 194 8.87 3.05 -6.18
CA ASP A 194 10.19 3.55 -6.56
C ASP A 194 10.46 3.40 -8.07
N ASP A 195 10.06 2.29 -8.69
CA ASP A 195 10.11 2.09 -10.14
C ASP A 195 9.21 3.11 -10.86
N TYR A 196 8.04 3.41 -10.29
CA TYR A 196 7.14 4.43 -10.80
C TYR A 196 7.79 5.82 -10.81
N ILE A 197 8.48 6.18 -9.73
CA ILE A 197 9.24 7.43 -9.63
C ILE A 197 10.40 7.45 -10.64
N TYR A 198 11.07 6.32 -10.84
CA TYR A 198 12.16 6.20 -11.82
C TYR A 198 11.67 6.41 -13.26
N VAL A 199 10.59 5.73 -13.67
CA VAL A 199 10.02 5.86 -15.03
C VAL A 199 9.56 7.30 -15.30
N LEU A 200 8.88 7.92 -14.33
CA LEU A 200 8.50 9.33 -14.42
C LEU A 200 9.73 10.22 -14.59
N LYS A 201 10.77 10.01 -13.78
CA LYS A 201 12.01 10.79 -13.84
C LYS A 201 12.68 10.65 -15.21
N SER A 202 12.82 9.43 -15.74
CA SER A 202 13.41 9.20 -17.06
C SER A 202 12.61 9.84 -18.19
N PHE A 203 11.27 9.81 -18.12
CA PHE A 203 10.41 10.47 -19.11
C PHE A 203 10.54 12.01 -19.04
N VAL A 204 10.60 12.56 -17.82
CA VAL A 204 10.81 13.99 -17.59
C VAL A 204 12.16 14.44 -18.12
N ASP A 205 13.24 13.73 -17.79
CA ASP A 205 14.60 14.04 -18.23
C ASP A 205 14.69 14.03 -19.77
N TYR A 206 14.07 13.05 -20.42
CA TYR A 206 13.96 12.98 -21.88
C TYR A 206 13.27 14.20 -22.49
N MET A 207 12.13 14.66 -21.94
CA MET A 207 11.44 15.83 -22.49
C MET A 207 12.26 17.12 -22.30
N ILE A 208 12.96 17.26 -21.17
CA ILE A 208 13.86 18.40 -20.87
C ILE A 208 15.01 18.49 -21.88
N GLU A 209 15.60 17.36 -22.25
CA GLU A 209 16.66 17.30 -23.26
C GLU A 209 16.18 17.74 -24.66
N GLN A 210 14.89 17.54 -24.93
CA GLN A 210 14.30 17.67 -26.26
C GLN A 210 13.51 18.97 -26.47
N TYR A 211 13.44 19.82 -25.44
CA TYR A 211 12.82 21.14 -25.49
C TYR A 211 13.73 22.21 -26.11
N GLU A 212 13.18 23.00 -27.04
CA GLU A 212 13.87 24.06 -27.79
C GLU A 212 13.34 25.47 -27.49
N GLY A 213 12.30 25.62 -26.66
CA GLY A 213 11.73 26.93 -26.30
C GLY A 213 12.55 27.69 -25.25
N ASN A 214 12.06 28.88 -24.87
CA ASN A 214 12.72 29.72 -23.88
C ASN A 214 12.77 28.99 -22.52
N ARG A 215 13.99 28.73 -22.05
CA ARG A 215 14.26 27.97 -20.81
C ARG A 215 13.98 28.78 -19.55
N GLU A 216 13.81 30.10 -19.66
CA GLU A 216 13.53 31.01 -18.54
C GLU A 216 12.02 31.37 -18.45
N GLN A 217 11.17 30.71 -19.24
CA GLN A 217 9.75 31.04 -19.33
C GLN A 217 8.94 30.43 -18.18
N LYS A 218 8.59 31.29 -17.21
CA LYS A 218 7.92 30.90 -15.96
C LYS A 218 6.40 30.73 -16.02
N THR A 219 5.78 31.12 -17.14
CA THR A 219 4.31 31.15 -17.27
C THR A 219 3.86 30.39 -18.52
N ILE A 220 2.86 29.52 -18.33
CA ILE A 220 2.29 28.64 -19.36
C ILE A 220 0.80 28.92 -19.47
N ASN A 221 0.35 29.28 -20.67
CA ASN A 221 -1.04 29.61 -20.95
C ASN A 221 -1.61 28.74 -22.09
N VAL A 222 -2.91 28.48 -22.05
CA VAL A 222 -3.61 27.91 -23.21
C VAL A 222 -3.49 28.87 -24.39
N GLY A 223 -3.20 28.33 -25.58
CA GLY A 223 -2.92 29.08 -26.81
C GLY A 223 -1.45 29.45 -27.00
N GLN A 224 -0.57 29.16 -26.04
CA GLN A 224 0.86 29.43 -26.16
C GLN A 224 1.55 28.44 -27.09
N ASN A 225 2.40 28.96 -27.99
CA ASN A 225 3.23 28.15 -28.88
C ASN A 225 4.49 27.66 -28.17
N ILE A 226 4.86 26.41 -28.43
CA ILE A 226 6.09 25.78 -27.96
C ILE A 226 6.81 25.10 -29.12
N ARG A 227 8.12 24.88 -28.98
CA ARG A 227 8.95 24.21 -29.98
C ARG A 227 9.66 23.00 -29.38
N HIS A 228 9.50 21.85 -30.02
CA HIS A 228 10.13 20.59 -29.62
C HIS A 228 11.06 20.09 -30.74
N LYS A 229 12.29 19.68 -30.39
CA LYS A 229 13.37 19.33 -31.34
C LYS A 229 12.94 18.37 -32.45
N ARG A 230 12.08 17.41 -32.11
CA ARG A 230 11.62 16.35 -33.03
C ARG A 230 10.17 16.49 -33.50
N LEU A 231 9.34 17.20 -32.75
CA LEU A 231 7.89 17.28 -33.03
C LEU A 231 7.51 18.61 -33.69
N GLY A 232 8.46 19.53 -33.84
CA GLY A 232 8.24 20.84 -34.44
C GLY A 232 7.48 21.79 -33.52
N GLU A 233 6.70 22.68 -34.12
CA GLU A 233 5.85 23.63 -33.41
C GLU A 233 4.60 22.94 -32.84
N GLY A 234 4.25 23.30 -31.61
CA GLY A 234 3.04 22.84 -30.95
C GLY A 234 2.35 23.96 -30.20
N VAL A 235 1.04 23.81 -29.96
CA VAL A 235 0.23 24.78 -29.23
C VAL A 235 -0.35 24.13 -28.00
N ILE A 236 -0.27 24.81 -26.86
CA ILE A 236 -0.91 24.35 -25.63
C ILE A 236 -2.42 24.49 -25.76
N THR A 237 -3.14 23.38 -25.70
CA THR A 237 -4.60 23.35 -25.89
C THR A 237 -5.36 23.21 -24.58
N LYS A 238 -4.72 22.69 -23.53
CA LYS A 238 -5.36 22.48 -22.23
C LYS A 238 -4.34 22.56 -21.09
N THR A 239 -4.77 23.10 -19.95
CA THR A 239 -4.06 22.99 -18.68
C THR A 239 -5.04 22.52 -17.59
N THR A 240 -4.58 21.74 -16.60
CA THR A 240 -5.43 21.32 -15.46
C THR A 240 -5.38 22.29 -14.28
N GLY A 241 -4.50 23.29 -14.33
CA GLY A 241 -4.34 24.33 -13.32
C GLY A 241 -3.06 25.15 -13.49
N GLU A 242 -2.73 25.92 -12.46
CA GLU A 242 -1.57 26.84 -12.42
C GLU A 242 -0.38 26.31 -11.60
N GLU A 243 -0.48 25.11 -11.01
CA GLU A 243 0.52 24.54 -10.13
C GLU A 243 1.58 23.71 -10.86
N LEU A 244 2.70 23.48 -10.16
CA LEU A 244 3.90 22.80 -10.63
C LEU A 244 3.65 21.40 -11.23
N PHE A 245 2.65 20.67 -10.74
CA PHE A 245 2.34 19.29 -11.14
C PHE A 245 1.09 19.18 -12.02
N ASP A 246 0.53 20.29 -12.48
CA ASP A 246 -0.62 20.26 -13.38
C ASP A 246 -0.22 19.74 -14.77
N LEU A 247 -1.18 19.13 -15.46
CA LEU A 247 -1.00 18.63 -16.81
C LEU A 247 -1.21 19.76 -17.81
N VAL A 248 -0.38 19.73 -18.85
CA VAL A 248 -0.42 20.60 -20.01
C VAL A 248 -0.55 19.69 -21.24
N THR A 249 -1.60 19.88 -22.00
CA THR A 249 -1.78 19.21 -23.28
C THR A 249 -1.27 20.12 -24.39
N VAL A 250 -0.37 19.59 -25.20
CA VAL A 250 0.23 20.26 -26.35
C VAL A 250 -0.17 19.50 -27.60
N LYS A 251 -0.75 20.23 -28.56
CA LYS A 251 -1.04 19.73 -29.90
C LYS A 251 0.08 20.10 -30.85
N PHE A 252 0.78 19.10 -31.35
CA PHE A 252 1.73 19.22 -32.47
C PHE A 252 1.01 18.89 -33.78
N ALA A 253 1.70 19.03 -34.91
CA ALA A 253 1.13 18.77 -36.24
C ALA A 253 0.51 17.36 -36.36
N ASP A 254 1.25 16.34 -35.92
CA ASP A 254 0.89 14.93 -36.14
C ASP A 254 0.47 14.18 -34.87
N CYS A 255 0.55 14.81 -33.70
CA CYS A 255 0.17 14.16 -32.45
C CYS A 255 -0.19 15.15 -31.34
N GLU A 256 -0.87 14.64 -30.33
CA GLU A 256 -1.11 15.35 -29.08
C GLU A 256 -0.31 14.69 -27.96
N LYS A 257 0.32 15.50 -27.12
CA LYS A 257 1.08 15.04 -25.94
C LYS A 257 0.56 15.75 -24.71
N THR A 258 0.31 14.99 -23.64
CA THR A 258 0.00 15.55 -22.32
C THR A 258 1.22 15.37 -21.44
N VAL A 259 1.71 16.47 -20.88
CA VAL A 259 2.97 16.54 -20.11
C VAL A 259 2.76 17.35 -18.84
N LEU A 260 3.61 17.19 -17.83
CA LEU A 260 3.56 18.02 -16.62
C LEU A 260 4.04 19.45 -16.90
N ARG A 261 3.41 20.45 -16.30
CA ARG A 261 3.66 21.90 -16.49
C ARG A 261 5.12 22.28 -16.25
N ASN A 262 5.76 21.73 -15.21
CA ASN A 262 7.16 22.01 -14.87
C ASN A 262 8.19 21.42 -15.84
N ILE A 263 7.76 20.64 -16.86
CA ILE A 263 8.64 20.11 -17.92
C ILE A 263 9.06 21.23 -18.90
N ILE A 264 8.30 22.32 -18.96
CA ILE A 264 8.55 23.46 -19.85
C ILE A 264 9.27 24.60 -19.11
N ASP A 265 9.08 24.72 -17.80
CA ASP A 265 9.66 25.75 -16.95
C ASP A 265 10.94 25.21 -16.27
N LYS A 266 12.13 25.47 -16.82
CA LYS A 266 13.40 24.91 -16.27
C LYS A 266 13.86 25.60 -14.97
N GLY A 267 13.07 26.52 -14.41
CA GLY A 267 13.50 27.42 -13.34
C GLY A 267 13.61 26.87 -11.93
N GLY A 268 13.47 25.55 -11.68
CA GLY A 268 13.53 25.03 -10.30
C GLY A 268 13.57 23.52 -10.11
N TYR A 269 13.92 22.74 -11.14
CA TYR A 269 13.93 21.27 -11.05
C TYR A 269 15.05 20.73 -10.16
N GLU A 270 16.25 21.33 -10.22
CA GLU A 270 17.39 20.90 -9.41
C GLU A 270 17.25 21.29 -7.94
N GLU A 271 16.51 22.35 -7.62
CA GLU A 271 16.55 22.92 -6.28
C GLU A 271 15.71 22.17 -5.25
N ASN A 272 14.86 21.19 -5.61
CA ASN A 272 14.17 20.39 -4.57
C ASN A 272 13.50 19.08 -5.04
N LEU A 273 14.28 18.03 -5.31
CA LEU A 273 13.77 16.65 -5.38
C LEU A 273 13.01 16.23 -4.10
N THR A 274 13.38 16.80 -2.94
CA THR A 274 12.70 16.57 -1.65
C THR A 274 11.29 17.18 -1.63
N ASN A 275 11.06 18.35 -2.24
CA ASN A 275 9.69 18.88 -2.40
C ASN A 275 8.88 18.13 -3.45
N VAL A 276 9.54 17.52 -4.44
CA VAL A 276 8.86 16.68 -5.44
C VAL A 276 8.24 15.46 -4.76
N LYS A 277 8.98 14.71 -3.93
CA LYS A 277 8.41 13.58 -3.16
C LYS A 277 7.25 14.01 -2.23
N ARG A 278 7.38 15.15 -1.56
CA ARG A 278 6.34 15.73 -0.69
C ARG A 278 5.07 16.15 -1.45
N LYS A 279 5.21 16.64 -2.69
CA LYS A 279 4.07 17.03 -3.52
C LYS A 279 3.45 15.82 -4.22
N LEU A 280 4.25 14.84 -4.66
CA LEU A 280 3.77 13.59 -5.28
C LEU A 280 2.94 12.72 -4.33
N SER A 281 3.20 12.79 -3.02
CA SER A 281 2.42 12.10 -1.99
C SER A 281 1.06 12.74 -1.67
N SER A 282 0.72 13.88 -2.28
CA SER A 282 -0.62 14.48 -2.14
C SER A 282 -1.64 13.80 -3.07
N ASN A 283 -2.87 13.62 -2.59
CA ASN A 283 -3.93 12.91 -3.33
C ASN A 283 -4.21 13.46 -4.72
N ARG A 284 -4.22 14.80 -4.89
CA ARG A 284 -4.43 15.46 -6.19
C ARG A 284 -3.36 15.07 -7.21
N ASN A 285 -2.11 14.94 -6.77
CA ASN A 285 -1.00 14.59 -7.65
C ASN A 285 -0.99 13.10 -7.97
N GLN A 286 -1.44 12.23 -7.05
CA GLN A 286 -1.63 10.80 -7.31
C GLN A 286 -2.72 10.54 -8.38
N GLU A 287 -3.78 11.33 -8.44
CA GLU A 287 -4.81 11.26 -9.49
C GLU A 287 -4.26 11.66 -10.87
N ILE A 288 -3.51 12.76 -10.93
CA ILE A 288 -2.83 13.24 -12.16
C ILE A 288 -1.86 12.18 -12.70
N ILE A 289 -1.12 11.55 -11.79
CA ILE A 289 -0.20 10.44 -12.01
C ILE A 289 -0.88 9.21 -12.62
N ASN A 290 -2.03 8.82 -12.08
CA ASN A 290 -2.82 7.70 -12.62
C ASN A 290 -3.34 8.01 -14.03
N LEU A 291 -3.75 9.26 -14.28
CA LEU A 291 -4.23 9.71 -15.59
C LEU A 291 -3.13 9.66 -16.68
N ILE A 292 -1.87 9.92 -16.30
CA ILE A 292 -0.73 9.77 -17.22
C ILE A 292 -0.55 8.29 -17.60
N TYR A 293 -0.69 7.37 -16.65
CA TYR A 293 -0.53 5.93 -16.88
C TYR A 293 -1.58 5.37 -17.84
N GLU A 294 -2.85 5.76 -17.67
CA GLU A 294 -3.94 5.39 -18.58
C GLU A 294 -3.72 5.90 -20.02
N LYS A 295 -2.98 6.99 -20.19
CA LYS A 295 -2.67 7.58 -21.50
C LYS A 295 -1.38 7.04 -22.15
N LEU A 296 -0.57 6.29 -21.40
CA LEU A 296 0.67 5.67 -21.88
C LEU A 296 0.50 4.20 -22.26
N GLN A 297 -0.63 3.57 -21.90
CA GLN A 297 -1.11 2.30 -22.47
C GLN A 297 -1.85 2.54 -23.79
#